data_AF-A0A522FZ14-F1
#
_entry.id   AF-A0A522FZ14-F1
#
_cell.length_a   1.000
_cell.length_b   1.000
_cell.length_c   1.000
_cell.angle_alpha   90.00
_cell.angle_beta   90.00
_cell.angle_gamma   90.00
#
_symmetry.space_group_name_H-M   'P 1'
#
loop_
_entity.id
_entity.type
_entity.pdbx_description
1 polymer ?
#
loop_
_entity_poly.entity_id
_entity_poly.type
_entity_poly.pdbx_seq_one_letter_code
_entity_poly.pdbx_strand_id
1 'polypeptide(L)'
;MKSPIEKRNILFDKKTPLNVKEKKMFTYFGINAKIKPPLRILNPHRIIIGDRTSIQEYCHINAFEDLSFLKDYISTKYKNDFNDNDYLYDSKIEIGNENQIGRFFFVSCTNHVLLEDNVLISERVFIGDNNHSFSHPHVPVMQQPNKKGTPIMIKRGSWIGVGAVILPGTQIGSFSVVGANSVCKGVFPDYSVIATEHAKLLYHHFSHDSSPEHKSGNFQKNIAETTKNTDISSAYSKYYSLQKSDCVYPVEFVIRSFLGKYPHLNLDKSKFEGSRILDLGYGDGRNMPLLYNLGFKIYGVEISEEINRLAHTRLEKLGISAILKTGRNASIPFDNNFFQYVLACHSCYYVEEGMTFNDNLREIYRVLSPNGIFICSLPIHDTYILDGAKRLSEGHYRITKDPYNLRNGTIFCAFKNKNEIMGTLDKYFHNFSIGFCDDDFYGIHQKVWIVVCQKK
;
A
#
# COMPACT_ATOMS: atom_id res chain seq x y z
N MET A 1 6.98 25.68 -44.09
CA MET A 1 6.48 24.38 -44.60
C MET A 1 5.83 23.68 -43.42
N LYS A 2 4.60 23.14 -43.55
CA LYS A 2 3.96 22.40 -42.44
C LYS A 2 4.80 21.16 -42.11
N SER A 3 5.08 20.95 -40.82
CA SER A 3 5.72 19.73 -40.33
C SER A 3 4.85 18.50 -40.62
N PRO A 4 5.43 17.28 -40.62
CA PRO A 4 4.67 16.05 -40.86
C PRO A 4 3.45 15.89 -39.94
N ILE A 5 3.58 16.28 -38.67
CA ILE A 5 2.47 16.24 -37.71
C ILE A 5 1.35 17.23 -38.08
N GLU A 6 1.69 18.45 -38.51
CA GLU A 6 0.73 19.50 -38.92
C GLU A 6 -0.02 19.22 -40.23
N LYS A 7 0.46 18.27 -41.04
CA LYS A 7 -0.24 17.83 -42.25
C LYS A 7 -1.46 16.96 -41.93
N ARG A 8 -1.42 16.27 -40.79
CA ARG A 8 -2.43 15.28 -40.36
C ARG A 8 -3.15 15.67 -39.08
N ASN A 9 -2.67 16.70 -38.38
CA ASN A 9 -3.20 17.17 -37.09
C ASN A 9 -3.26 18.70 -37.05
N ILE A 10 -4.09 19.22 -36.15
CA ILE A 10 -4.16 20.65 -35.85
C ILE A 10 -3.21 20.93 -34.68
N LEU A 11 -2.16 21.73 -34.91
CA LEU A 11 -1.21 22.11 -33.86
C LEU A 11 -1.31 23.60 -33.55
N PHE A 12 -1.52 23.93 -32.29
CA PHE A 12 -1.31 25.27 -31.76
C PHE A 12 0.02 25.28 -31.00
N ASP A 13 0.99 26.01 -31.51
CA ASP A 13 2.23 26.36 -30.80
C ASP A 13 2.27 27.89 -30.66
N LYS A 14 1.90 28.38 -29.48
CA LYS A 14 1.48 29.78 -29.29
C LYS A 14 2.29 30.45 -28.20
N LYS A 15 2.84 31.61 -28.54
CA LYS A 15 3.46 32.57 -27.59
C LYS A 15 2.52 33.70 -27.18
N THR A 16 1.32 33.75 -27.76
CA THR A 16 0.28 34.74 -27.51
C THR A 16 -1.04 34.05 -27.14
N PRO A 17 -1.96 34.73 -26.44
CA PRO A 17 -3.23 34.14 -26.04
C PRO A 17 -4.06 33.67 -27.25
N LEU A 18 -4.86 32.62 -27.05
CA LEU A 18 -5.77 32.11 -28.08
C LEU A 18 -6.83 33.15 -28.45
N ASN A 19 -7.01 33.39 -29.74
CA ASN A 19 -8.07 34.26 -30.24
C ASN A 19 -9.43 33.54 -30.28
N VAL A 20 -10.50 34.29 -30.57
CA VAL A 20 -11.88 33.76 -30.60
C VAL A 20 -12.05 32.59 -31.58
N LYS A 21 -11.41 32.67 -32.77
CA LYS A 21 -11.50 31.60 -33.78
C LYS A 21 -10.79 30.33 -33.32
N GLU A 22 -9.64 30.45 -32.67
CA GLU A 22 -8.88 29.32 -32.12
C GLU A 22 -9.63 28.66 -30.96
N LYS A 23 -10.25 29.44 -30.06
CA LYS A 23 -11.09 28.91 -28.98
C LYS A 23 -12.29 28.12 -29.51
N LYS A 24 -12.89 28.55 -30.64
CA LYS A 24 -13.98 27.83 -31.32
C LYS A 24 -13.56 26.50 -31.95
N MET A 25 -12.26 26.20 -32.05
CA MET A 25 -11.80 24.91 -32.55
C MET A 25 -11.82 23.83 -31.47
N PHE A 26 -12.01 24.17 -30.20
CA PHE A 26 -12.18 23.19 -29.14
C PHE A 26 -13.54 22.52 -29.24
N THR A 27 -13.67 21.28 -28.76
CA THR A 27 -15.00 20.66 -28.58
C THR A 27 -15.87 21.55 -27.69
N TYR A 28 -15.26 22.08 -26.63
CA TYR A 28 -15.85 23.11 -25.79
C TYR A 28 -14.74 23.95 -25.13
N PHE A 29 -14.97 25.27 -25.08
CA PHE A 29 -14.10 26.21 -24.39
C PHE A 29 -14.95 27.10 -23.49
N GLY A 30 -14.85 26.86 -22.18
CA GLY A 30 -15.75 27.41 -21.18
C GLY A 30 -15.68 28.92 -21.01
N ILE A 31 -16.76 29.45 -20.45
CA ILE A 31 -16.91 30.84 -20.03
C ILE A 31 -15.85 31.13 -18.95
N ASN A 32 -15.11 32.23 -19.13
CA ASN A 32 -14.01 32.63 -18.27
C ASN A 32 -12.87 31.60 -18.15
N ALA A 33 -12.84 30.57 -18.99
CA ALA A 33 -11.69 29.69 -19.10
C ALA A 33 -10.49 30.44 -19.71
N LYS A 34 -9.29 30.12 -19.25
CA LYS A 34 -8.04 30.77 -19.67
C LYS A 34 -6.93 29.74 -19.83
N ILE A 35 -6.18 29.85 -20.91
CA ILE A 35 -4.93 29.13 -21.12
C ILE A 35 -3.86 30.18 -21.41
N LYS A 36 -2.82 30.23 -20.57
CA LYS A 36 -1.75 31.21 -20.72
C LYS A 36 -0.65 30.67 -21.65
N PRO A 37 -0.18 31.47 -22.61
CA PRO A 37 0.99 31.13 -23.40
C PRO A 37 2.29 31.38 -22.61
N PRO A 38 3.43 30.77 -22.97
CA PRO A 38 3.60 29.85 -24.10
C PRO A 38 2.84 28.54 -23.90
N LEU A 39 2.26 27.96 -24.94
CA LEU A 39 1.51 26.71 -24.86
C LEU A 39 1.64 25.90 -26.15
N ARG A 40 1.49 24.58 -26.01
CA ARG A 40 1.38 23.66 -27.15
C ARG A 40 0.12 22.80 -27.00
N ILE A 41 -0.76 22.82 -28.01
CA ILE A 41 -2.00 22.04 -28.02
C ILE A 41 -2.10 21.29 -29.34
N LEU A 42 -2.31 19.98 -29.28
CA LEU A 42 -2.57 19.14 -30.44
C LEU A 42 -4.04 18.73 -30.47
N ASN A 43 -4.68 18.92 -31.62
CA ASN A 43 -6.07 18.55 -31.92
C ASN A 43 -7.08 19.13 -30.91
N PRO A 44 -7.23 20.48 -30.84
CA PRO A 44 -8.17 21.14 -29.94
C PRO A 44 -9.60 20.61 -30.08
N HIS A 45 -10.03 20.17 -31.27
CA HIS A 45 -11.37 19.63 -31.53
C HIS A 45 -11.70 18.34 -30.78
N ARG A 46 -10.73 17.77 -30.06
CA ARG A 46 -10.86 16.60 -29.17
C ARG A 46 -10.76 16.95 -27.68
N ILE A 47 -10.70 18.24 -27.37
CA ILE A 47 -10.44 18.77 -26.03
C ILE A 47 -11.63 19.60 -25.56
N ILE A 48 -12.09 19.30 -24.34
CA ILE A 48 -13.08 20.07 -23.59
C ILE A 48 -12.35 20.79 -22.45
N ILE A 49 -12.56 22.10 -22.36
CA ILE A 49 -12.13 22.93 -21.23
C ILE A 49 -13.37 23.56 -20.61
N GLY A 50 -13.68 23.22 -19.36
CA GLY A 50 -14.83 23.71 -18.63
C GLY A 50 -14.74 25.18 -18.21
N ASP A 51 -15.83 25.69 -17.66
CA ASP A 51 -15.96 27.07 -17.21
C ASP A 51 -14.98 27.40 -16.08
N ARG A 52 -14.49 28.64 -16.06
CA ARG A 52 -13.63 29.18 -14.99
C ARG A 52 -12.35 28.36 -14.74
N THR A 53 -11.96 27.50 -15.68
CA THR A 53 -10.72 26.73 -15.63
C THR A 53 -9.52 27.56 -16.09
N SER A 54 -8.43 27.50 -15.34
CA SER A 54 -7.21 28.27 -15.59
C SER A 54 -6.01 27.35 -15.77
N ILE A 55 -5.36 27.43 -16.94
CA ILE A 55 -4.16 26.67 -17.29
C ILE A 55 -3.00 27.65 -17.44
N GLN A 56 -1.92 27.43 -16.69
CA GLN A 56 -0.74 28.30 -16.69
C GLN A 56 0.18 28.07 -17.91
N GLU A 57 1.27 28.82 -17.95
CA GLU A 57 2.24 28.83 -19.03
C GLU A 57 3.01 27.50 -19.16
N TYR A 58 3.55 27.28 -20.36
CA TYR A 58 4.40 26.15 -20.76
C TYR A 58 3.72 24.78 -20.70
N CYS A 59 2.38 24.74 -20.78
CA CYS A 59 1.64 23.47 -20.79
C CYS A 59 1.58 22.84 -22.19
N HIS A 60 1.65 21.50 -22.21
CA HIS A 60 1.50 20.67 -23.41
C HIS A 60 0.26 19.80 -23.28
N ILE A 61 -0.71 19.98 -24.17
CA ILE A 61 -1.99 19.24 -24.15
C ILE A 61 -2.16 18.51 -25.48
N ASN A 62 -1.86 17.21 -25.49
CA ASN A 62 -1.82 16.43 -26.72
C ASN A 62 -2.94 15.39 -26.76
N ALA A 63 -3.98 15.67 -27.54
CA ALA A 63 -4.99 14.69 -27.92
C ALA A 63 -4.58 14.06 -29.27
N PHE A 64 -4.03 12.84 -29.26
CA PHE A 64 -3.56 12.20 -30.48
C PHE A 64 -4.71 11.71 -31.37
N GLU A 65 -4.56 11.88 -32.68
CA GLU A 65 -5.52 11.43 -33.69
C GLU A 65 -4.82 10.62 -34.77
N ASP A 66 -4.10 11.27 -35.69
CA ASP A 66 -3.37 10.58 -36.76
C ASP A 66 -1.86 10.77 -36.59
N LEU A 67 -1.18 9.71 -36.13
CA LEU A 67 0.27 9.66 -36.04
C LEU A 67 0.90 8.77 -37.12
N SER A 68 0.18 8.43 -38.19
CA SER A 68 0.68 7.54 -39.25
C SER A 68 1.92 8.07 -39.98
N PHE A 69 2.18 9.38 -39.90
CA PHE A 69 3.44 9.98 -40.38
C PHE A 69 4.68 9.37 -39.69
N LEU A 70 4.55 8.77 -38.51
CA LEU A 70 5.66 8.09 -37.83
C LEU A 70 6.18 6.89 -38.64
N LYS A 71 5.37 6.31 -39.54
CA LYS A 71 5.81 5.24 -40.46
C LYS A 71 6.90 5.68 -41.43
N ASP A 72 7.06 6.98 -41.65
CA ASP A 72 8.14 7.52 -42.47
C ASP A 72 9.50 7.44 -41.77
N TYR A 73 9.51 7.27 -40.44
CA TYR A 73 10.69 7.18 -39.59
C TYR A 73 11.03 5.74 -39.18
N ILE A 74 10.22 4.76 -39.61
CA ILE A 74 10.48 3.34 -39.37
C ILE A 74 11.47 2.84 -40.42
N SER A 75 12.47 2.09 -39.97
CA SER A 75 13.42 1.43 -40.86
C SER A 75 12.67 0.57 -41.87
N THR A 76 13.12 0.57 -43.13
CA THR A 76 12.54 -0.24 -44.20
C THR A 76 12.42 -1.72 -43.80
N LYS A 77 13.31 -2.22 -42.94
CA LYS A 77 13.28 -3.58 -42.38
C LYS A 77 12.01 -3.89 -41.57
N TYR A 78 11.46 -2.92 -40.83
CA TYR A 78 10.33 -3.13 -39.89
C TYR A 78 9.03 -2.49 -40.39
N LYS A 79 9.06 -1.77 -41.51
CA LYS A 79 7.92 -0.96 -41.99
C LYS A 79 6.67 -1.79 -42.27
N ASN A 80 6.85 -3.06 -42.66
CA ASN A 80 5.76 -3.99 -42.96
C ASN A 80 5.19 -4.68 -41.70
N ASP A 81 5.81 -4.48 -40.53
CA ASP A 81 5.31 -5.03 -39.26
C ASP A 81 4.11 -4.23 -38.71
N PHE A 82 3.79 -3.06 -39.30
CA PHE A 82 2.76 -2.15 -38.81
C PHE A 82 1.85 -1.58 -39.91
N ASN A 83 0.57 -1.47 -39.59
CA ASN A 83 -0.46 -0.90 -40.45
C ASN A 83 -0.76 0.56 -40.05
N ASP A 84 -1.36 1.32 -40.96
CA ASP A 84 -1.70 2.73 -40.70
C ASP A 84 -2.64 2.87 -39.49
N ASN A 85 -3.58 1.93 -39.33
CA ASN A 85 -4.55 1.88 -38.23
C ASN A 85 -3.89 1.78 -36.84
N ASP A 86 -2.66 1.26 -36.75
CA ASP A 86 -1.95 1.16 -35.48
C ASP A 86 -1.62 2.56 -34.92
N TYR A 87 -1.51 3.56 -35.81
CA TYR A 87 -1.18 4.94 -35.50
C TYR A 87 -2.39 5.89 -35.46
N LEU A 88 -3.60 5.37 -35.62
CA LEU A 88 -4.85 6.13 -35.50
C LEU A 88 -5.43 6.00 -34.09
N TYR A 89 -5.77 7.11 -33.46
CA TYR A 89 -6.24 7.15 -32.08
C TYR A 89 -7.53 7.95 -31.99
N ASP A 90 -8.46 7.48 -31.17
CA ASP A 90 -9.69 8.19 -30.87
C ASP A 90 -9.59 8.80 -29.48
N SER A 91 -8.67 9.75 -29.34
CA SER A 91 -8.43 10.39 -28.04
C SER A 91 -9.48 11.45 -27.71
N LYS A 92 -9.74 11.59 -26.41
CA LYS A 92 -10.52 12.68 -25.83
C LYS A 92 -9.85 13.18 -24.54
N ILE A 93 -9.80 14.50 -24.34
CA ILE A 93 -9.37 15.10 -23.08
C ILE A 93 -10.51 15.98 -22.55
N GLU A 94 -10.96 15.69 -21.34
CA GLU A 94 -12.02 16.43 -20.67
C GLU A 94 -11.48 17.05 -19.39
N ILE A 95 -11.49 18.39 -19.34
CA ILE A 95 -11.15 19.14 -18.13
C ILE A 95 -12.41 19.89 -17.72
N GLY A 96 -12.96 19.54 -16.56
CA GLY A 96 -14.18 20.11 -16.02
C GLY A 96 -14.05 21.59 -15.63
N ASN A 97 -14.99 22.05 -14.81
CA ASN A 97 -15.11 23.43 -14.39
C ASN A 97 -14.20 23.73 -13.19
N GLU A 98 -13.83 25.00 -13.04
CA GLU A 98 -13.16 25.54 -11.84
C GLU A 98 -11.82 24.83 -11.51
N ASN A 99 -11.16 24.30 -12.54
CA ASN A 99 -9.86 23.66 -12.40
C ASN A 99 -8.73 24.70 -12.38
N GLN A 100 -7.69 24.43 -11.61
CA GLN A 100 -6.45 25.20 -11.64
C GLN A 100 -5.29 24.29 -12.02
N ILE A 101 -4.63 24.57 -13.14
CA ILE A 101 -3.54 23.76 -13.68
C ILE A 101 -2.27 24.59 -13.75
N GLY A 102 -1.27 24.15 -12.99
CA GLY A 102 0.04 24.77 -12.85
C GLY A 102 0.91 24.68 -14.11
N ARG A 103 2.05 25.36 -14.05
CA ARG A 103 3.01 25.48 -15.16
C ARG A 103 3.61 24.13 -15.53
N PHE A 104 4.00 23.99 -16.80
CA PHE A 104 4.65 22.77 -17.31
C PHE A 104 3.81 21.49 -17.16
N PHE A 105 2.48 21.61 -17.09
CA PHE A 105 1.59 20.47 -17.15
C PHE A 105 1.71 19.79 -18.52
N PHE A 106 1.86 18.47 -18.53
CA PHE A 106 1.95 17.67 -19.74
C PHE A 106 0.89 16.58 -19.71
N VAL A 107 -0.01 16.58 -20.70
CA VAL A 107 -0.94 15.46 -20.94
C VAL A 107 -0.74 14.85 -22.32
N SER A 108 -0.59 13.52 -22.32
CA SER A 108 -0.48 12.66 -23.51
C SER A 108 -1.68 11.71 -23.55
N CYS A 109 -2.59 11.91 -24.50
CA CYS A 109 -3.83 11.14 -24.57
C CYS A 109 -3.98 10.43 -25.92
N THR A 110 -4.26 9.12 -25.87
CA THR A 110 -4.60 8.29 -27.05
C THR A 110 -5.98 7.65 -26.95
N ASN A 111 -6.61 7.68 -25.77
CA ASN A 111 -7.94 7.15 -25.49
C ASN A 111 -8.75 8.19 -24.70
N HIS A 112 -8.57 8.30 -23.38
CA HIS A 112 -9.38 9.22 -22.57
C HIS A 112 -8.68 9.65 -21.28
N VAL A 113 -8.63 10.97 -21.05
CA VAL A 113 -8.24 11.59 -19.78
C VAL A 113 -9.35 12.52 -19.31
N LEU A 114 -9.91 12.24 -18.13
CA LEU A 114 -10.94 13.06 -17.49
C LEU A 114 -10.43 13.67 -16.18
N LEU A 115 -10.47 14.99 -16.09
CA LEU A 115 -10.42 15.76 -14.84
C LEU A 115 -11.82 16.29 -14.58
N GLU A 116 -12.44 15.91 -13.47
CA GLU A 116 -13.73 16.46 -13.05
C GLU A 116 -13.60 17.93 -12.59
N ASP A 117 -14.65 18.47 -11.97
CA ASP A 117 -14.67 19.84 -11.48
C ASP A 117 -13.76 20.04 -10.25
N ASN A 118 -13.25 21.25 -10.04
CA ASN A 118 -12.52 21.63 -8.83
C ASN A 118 -11.24 20.80 -8.55
N VAL A 119 -10.57 20.28 -9.58
CA VAL A 119 -9.26 19.63 -9.44
C VAL A 119 -8.14 20.68 -9.49
N LEU A 120 -7.22 20.57 -8.53
CA LEU A 120 -5.99 21.37 -8.48
C LEU A 120 -4.83 20.51 -8.99
N ILE A 121 -4.21 20.92 -10.09
CA ILE A 121 -3.00 20.30 -10.63
C ILE A 121 -1.82 21.23 -10.39
N SER A 122 -0.82 20.77 -9.65
CA SER A 122 0.41 21.53 -9.41
C SER A 122 1.33 21.52 -10.64
N GLU A 123 2.46 22.21 -10.54
CA GLU A 123 3.42 22.31 -11.64
C GLU A 123 4.09 20.99 -11.99
N ARG A 124 4.54 20.86 -13.25
CA ARG A 124 5.35 19.72 -13.74
C ARG A 124 4.66 18.35 -13.59
N VAL A 125 3.34 18.32 -13.49
CA VAL A 125 2.58 17.06 -13.47
C VAL A 125 2.49 16.49 -14.88
N PHE A 126 2.75 15.18 -15.00
CA PHE A 126 2.55 14.41 -16.21
C PHE A 126 1.33 13.48 -16.07
N ILE A 127 0.46 13.48 -17.07
CA ILE A 127 -0.66 12.53 -17.20
C ILE A 127 -0.56 11.83 -18.56
N GLY A 128 -0.45 10.51 -18.56
CA GLY A 128 -0.36 9.71 -19.77
C GLY A 128 -1.25 8.48 -19.70
N ASP A 129 -2.30 8.43 -20.52
CA ASP A 129 -3.18 7.25 -20.61
C ASP A 129 -2.55 6.11 -21.42
N ASN A 130 -1.40 6.37 -22.03
CA ASN A 130 -0.67 5.46 -22.91
C ASN A 130 0.80 5.34 -22.53
N ASN A 131 1.45 4.37 -23.14
CA ASN A 131 2.89 4.17 -23.07
C ASN A 131 3.37 3.64 -24.42
N HIS A 132 4.68 3.62 -24.64
CA HIS A 132 5.24 2.97 -25.81
C HIS A 132 4.92 1.48 -25.82
N SER A 133 4.67 0.92 -27.01
CA SER A 133 4.59 -0.53 -27.17
C SER A 133 5.98 -1.15 -27.16
N PHE A 134 6.06 -2.36 -26.62
CA PHE A 134 7.23 -3.23 -26.70
C PHE A 134 6.81 -4.65 -27.13
N SER A 135 5.65 -4.78 -27.77
CA SER A 135 5.08 -6.07 -28.19
C SER A 135 5.86 -6.74 -29.32
N HIS A 136 6.68 -5.98 -30.06
CA HIS A 136 7.57 -6.51 -31.10
C HIS A 136 9.02 -6.38 -30.62
N PRO A 137 9.57 -7.37 -29.90
CA PRO A 137 10.87 -7.26 -29.23
C PRO A 137 12.05 -7.10 -30.22
N HIS A 138 11.87 -7.47 -31.50
CA HIS A 138 12.87 -7.30 -32.55
C HIS A 138 12.88 -5.90 -33.21
N VAL A 139 11.90 -5.05 -32.87
CA VAL A 139 11.77 -3.68 -33.39
C VAL A 139 12.14 -2.69 -32.29
N PRO A 140 13.02 -1.69 -32.54
CA PRO A 140 13.28 -0.63 -31.56
C PRO A 140 12.00 0.08 -31.12
N VAL A 141 11.82 0.32 -29.82
CA VAL A 141 10.59 0.88 -29.21
C VAL A 141 10.11 2.16 -29.91
N MET A 142 11.03 3.06 -30.28
CA MET A 142 10.73 4.31 -30.98
C MET A 142 10.08 4.11 -32.36
N GLN A 143 10.29 2.95 -32.99
CA GLN A 143 9.74 2.59 -34.29
C GLN A 143 8.46 1.75 -34.17
N GLN A 144 8.03 1.44 -32.95
CA GLN A 144 6.75 0.79 -32.68
C GLN A 144 5.64 1.84 -32.47
N PRO A 145 4.38 1.53 -32.80
CA PRO A 145 3.26 2.37 -32.43
C PRO A 145 3.11 2.45 -30.90
N ASN A 146 2.49 3.52 -30.40
CA ASN A 146 2.15 3.59 -28.98
C ASN A 146 1.05 2.57 -28.66
N LYS A 147 1.05 2.06 -27.44
CA LYS A 147 -0.05 1.24 -26.95
C LYS A 147 -1.33 2.09 -26.92
N LYS A 148 -2.45 1.53 -27.35
CA LYS A 148 -3.77 2.17 -27.15
C LYS A 148 -3.98 2.43 -25.65
N GLY A 149 -4.43 3.65 -25.33
CA GLY A 149 -4.50 4.12 -23.96
C GLY A 149 -5.53 3.37 -23.10
N THR A 150 -5.30 3.36 -21.78
CA THR A 150 -6.26 2.94 -20.76
C THR A 150 -6.74 4.19 -20.01
N PRO A 151 -8.06 4.46 -19.94
CA PRO A 151 -8.58 5.72 -19.45
C PRO A 151 -8.09 6.12 -18.05
N ILE A 152 -7.89 7.43 -17.85
CA ILE A 152 -7.55 8.03 -16.57
C ILE A 152 -8.70 8.92 -16.10
N MET A 153 -9.03 8.83 -14.81
CA MET A 153 -10.01 9.70 -14.17
C MET A 153 -9.43 10.31 -12.89
N ILE A 154 -9.56 11.62 -12.74
CA ILE A 154 -9.28 12.35 -11.50
C ILE A 154 -10.57 13.04 -11.08
N LYS A 155 -11.17 12.54 -10.01
CA LYS A 155 -12.47 13.02 -9.53
C LYS A 155 -12.36 14.34 -8.77
N ARG A 156 -13.53 14.98 -8.62
CA ARG A 156 -13.69 16.34 -8.12
C ARG A 156 -12.95 16.64 -6.82
N GLY A 157 -12.50 17.88 -6.67
CA GLY A 157 -11.91 18.37 -5.43
C GLY A 157 -10.52 17.80 -5.10
N SER A 158 -9.93 16.99 -5.98
CA SER A 158 -8.62 16.38 -5.75
C SER A 158 -7.47 17.35 -5.99
N TRP A 159 -6.34 17.14 -5.30
CA TRP A 159 -5.10 17.88 -5.50
C TRP A 159 -3.97 16.96 -5.94
N ILE A 160 -3.33 17.29 -7.06
CA ILE A 160 -2.17 16.57 -7.58
C ILE A 160 -0.91 17.40 -7.33
N GLY A 161 -0.03 16.88 -6.48
CA GLY A 161 1.21 17.52 -6.05
C GLY A 161 2.24 17.68 -7.17
N VAL A 162 3.17 18.61 -6.96
CA VAL A 162 4.20 18.99 -7.94
C VAL A 162 5.02 17.78 -8.41
N GLY A 163 5.24 17.68 -9.72
CA GLY A 163 6.07 16.61 -10.30
C GLY A 163 5.46 15.20 -10.28
N ALA A 164 4.19 15.04 -9.89
CA ALA A 164 3.54 13.73 -9.91
C ALA A 164 3.35 13.20 -11.35
N VAL A 165 3.36 11.88 -11.49
CA VAL A 165 3.19 11.13 -12.73
C VAL A 165 1.97 10.22 -12.60
N ILE A 166 0.96 10.43 -13.43
CA ILE A 166 -0.27 9.62 -13.44
C ILE A 166 -0.23 8.66 -14.63
N LEU A 167 -0.18 7.35 -14.32
CA LEU A 167 0.02 6.29 -15.30
C LEU A 167 -1.32 5.75 -15.87
N PRO A 168 -1.27 5.01 -17.01
CA PRO A 168 -2.46 4.46 -17.66
C PRO A 168 -3.38 3.68 -16.72
N GLY A 169 -4.70 3.90 -16.86
CA GLY A 169 -5.71 3.19 -16.07
C GLY A 169 -5.92 3.73 -14.64
N THR A 170 -5.24 4.80 -14.26
CA THR A 170 -5.35 5.35 -12.90
C THR A 170 -6.70 6.03 -12.67
N GLN A 171 -7.33 5.73 -11.53
CA GLN A 171 -8.58 6.33 -11.09
C GLN A 171 -8.37 6.92 -9.69
N ILE A 172 -8.44 8.25 -9.56
CA ILE A 172 -8.28 8.96 -8.29
C ILE A 172 -9.66 9.41 -7.80
N GLY A 173 -10.06 8.94 -6.62
CA GLY A 173 -11.32 9.29 -5.98
C GLY A 173 -11.42 10.75 -5.55
N SER A 174 -12.64 11.22 -5.28
CA SER A 174 -12.96 12.61 -4.98
C SER A 174 -12.20 13.10 -3.74
N PHE A 175 -11.82 14.38 -3.70
CA PHE A 175 -11.15 15.00 -2.56
C PHE A 175 -9.84 14.30 -2.13
N SER A 176 -9.16 13.63 -3.06
CA SER A 176 -7.90 12.95 -2.76
C SER A 176 -6.70 13.86 -3.00
N VAL A 177 -5.59 13.59 -2.30
CA VAL A 177 -4.32 14.30 -2.42
C VAL A 177 -3.24 13.35 -2.92
N VAL A 178 -2.57 13.69 -4.01
CA VAL A 178 -1.35 13.01 -4.47
C VAL A 178 -0.14 13.82 -4.03
N GLY A 179 0.77 13.20 -3.29
CA GLY A 179 2.02 13.81 -2.84
C GLY A 179 2.95 14.16 -3.99
N ALA A 180 3.81 15.15 -3.77
CA ALA A 180 4.81 15.57 -4.75
C ALA A 180 5.70 14.41 -5.23
N ASN A 181 6.07 14.44 -6.51
CA ASN A 181 6.91 13.44 -7.17
C ASN A 181 6.39 11.99 -7.10
N SER A 182 5.09 11.80 -6.86
CA SER A 182 4.50 10.47 -6.78
C SER A 182 4.23 9.87 -8.15
N VAL A 183 4.45 8.55 -8.31
CA VAL A 183 4.04 7.79 -9.50
C VAL A 183 2.78 6.97 -9.20
N CYS A 184 1.63 7.42 -9.68
CA CYS A 184 0.34 6.79 -9.37
C CYS A 184 -0.05 5.77 -10.45
N LYS A 185 -0.40 4.55 -10.01
CA LYS A 185 -1.01 3.50 -10.82
C LYS A 185 -2.00 2.69 -9.99
N GLY A 186 -3.27 2.69 -10.40
CA GLY A 186 -4.32 1.91 -9.75
C GLY A 186 -5.60 2.71 -9.50
N VAL A 187 -6.50 2.13 -8.71
CA VAL A 187 -7.77 2.75 -8.31
C VAL A 187 -7.66 3.15 -6.84
N PHE A 188 -7.85 4.44 -6.57
CA PHE A 188 -7.78 5.02 -5.24
C PHE A 188 -9.16 5.54 -4.83
N PRO A 189 -9.65 5.20 -3.63
CA PRO A 189 -10.96 5.64 -3.17
C PRO A 189 -10.98 7.15 -2.89
N ASP A 190 -12.18 7.68 -2.69
CA ASP A 190 -12.38 9.08 -2.28
C ASP A 190 -11.65 9.36 -0.95
N TYR A 191 -11.25 10.63 -0.74
CA TYR A 191 -10.55 11.11 0.46
C TYR A 191 -9.19 10.42 0.72
N SER A 192 -8.49 9.97 -0.32
CA SER A 192 -7.19 9.31 -0.19
C SER A 192 -6.04 10.31 -0.11
N VAL A 193 -4.99 9.97 0.66
CA VAL A 193 -3.66 10.59 0.52
C VAL A 193 -2.73 9.55 -0.10
N ILE A 194 -2.21 9.85 -1.29
CA ILE A 194 -1.47 8.92 -2.14
C ILE A 194 -0.04 9.44 -2.26
N ALA A 195 0.95 8.64 -1.87
CA ALA A 195 2.36 8.97 -2.06
C ALA A 195 3.14 7.71 -2.45
N THR A 196 4.12 7.84 -3.35
CA THR A 196 5.07 6.74 -3.61
C THR A 196 6.29 6.82 -2.71
N GLU A 197 6.75 5.67 -2.24
CA GLU A 197 8.07 5.52 -1.63
C GLU A 197 9.17 5.95 -2.61
N HIS A 198 10.11 6.78 -2.17
CA HIS A 198 11.26 7.16 -2.99
C HIS A 198 12.15 5.92 -3.25
N ALA A 199 12.18 5.47 -4.51
CA ALA A 199 13.07 4.46 -5.11
C ALA A 199 13.19 3.10 -4.39
N LYS A 200 12.37 2.12 -4.82
CA LYS A 200 12.61 0.69 -4.60
C LYS A 200 13.44 0.15 -5.77
N LEU A 201 14.62 -0.42 -5.51
CA LEU A 201 15.39 -1.17 -6.51
C LEU A 201 14.56 -2.39 -6.93
N LEU A 202 13.96 -2.35 -8.13
CA LEU A 202 13.07 -3.42 -8.59
C LEU A 202 13.82 -4.62 -9.20
N TYR A 203 15.11 -4.47 -9.55
CA TYR A 203 15.83 -5.52 -10.27
C TYR A 203 17.37 -5.46 -10.15
N HIS A 204 17.99 -6.62 -9.91
CA HIS A 204 19.37 -6.96 -10.28
C HIS A 204 19.31 -8.22 -11.16
N HIS A 205 20.08 -8.25 -12.26
CA HIS A 205 20.10 -9.38 -13.20
C HIS A 205 20.74 -10.60 -12.52
N PHE A 206 20.04 -11.73 -12.50
CA PHE A 206 20.64 -13.04 -12.25
C PHE A 206 20.28 -13.98 -13.40
N SER A 207 21.31 -14.68 -13.86
CA SER A 207 21.30 -15.69 -14.91
C SER A 207 20.23 -16.76 -14.67
N HIS A 208 19.62 -17.20 -15.78
CA HIS A 208 18.74 -18.36 -15.85
C HIS A 208 19.35 -19.59 -15.15
N ASP A 209 18.58 -20.25 -14.26
CA ASP A 209 18.01 -21.55 -14.62
C ASP A 209 16.96 -22.10 -13.63
N SER A 210 15.99 -22.78 -14.23
CA SER A 210 15.05 -23.80 -13.71
C SER A 210 13.87 -23.41 -12.78
N SER A 211 12.67 -23.56 -13.36
CA SER A 211 11.34 -23.69 -12.75
C SER A 211 11.16 -24.96 -11.90
N PRO A 212 10.10 -25.05 -11.07
CA PRO A 212 9.02 -26.00 -11.43
C PRO A 212 7.58 -25.59 -11.04
N GLU A 213 6.64 -26.25 -11.73
CA GLU A 213 5.18 -26.26 -11.64
C GLU A 213 4.63 -26.69 -10.25
N HIS A 214 3.39 -26.30 -9.89
CA HIS A 214 2.40 -27.26 -9.37
C HIS A 214 0.94 -26.75 -9.32
N LYS A 215 0.03 -27.74 -9.26
CA LYS A 215 -1.38 -27.79 -9.66
C LYS A 215 -2.36 -27.42 -8.54
N SER A 216 -3.55 -26.99 -8.93
CA SER A 216 -4.73 -26.69 -8.10
C SER A 216 -5.49 -27.95 -7.64
N GLY A 217 -6.05 -27.89 -6.42
CA GLY A 217 -6.94 -28.91 -5.86
C GLY A 217 -8.21 -28.30 -5.24
N ASN A 218 -9.37 -28.80 -5.65
CA ASN A 218 -10.71 -28.42 -5.20
C ASN A 218 -11.01 -28.85 -3.76
N PHE A 219 -11.75 -28.04 -3.00
CA PHE A 219 -12.40 -28.44 -1.75
C PHE A 219 -13.89 -28.07 -1.73
N GLN A 220 -14.75 -29.07 -1.58
CA GLN A 220 -16.16 -28.93 -1.17
C GLN A 220 -16.23 -28.83 0.36
N LYS A 221 -17.07 -27.92 0.90
CA LYS A 221 -17.42 -27.86 2.33
C LYS A 221 -18.91 -28.16 2.51
N ASN A 222 -19.21 -29.25 3.21
CA ASN A 222 -20.43 -29.40 3.99
C ASN A 222 -20.18 -28.77 5.37
N ILE A 223 -21.13 -27.98 5.87
CA ILE A 223 -21.13 -27.48 7.26
C ILE A 223 -22.46 -27.87 7.88
N ALA A 224 -22.39 -28.64 8.96
CA ALA A 224 -23.48 -28.84 9.91
C ALA A 224 -23.16 -28.05 11.19
N GLU A 225 -24.21 -27.48 11.78
CA GLU A 225 -24.25 -26.67 13.01
C GLU A 225 -23.91 -27.49 14.26
N THR A 226 -23.28 -26.88 15.29
CA THR A 226 -23.80 -26.86 16.69
C THR A 226 -22.96 -26.05 17.70
N THR A 227 -23.69 -25.20 18.46
CA THR A 227 -23.60 -24.83 19.91
C THR A 227 -22.42 -24.08 20.59
N LYS A 228 -22.80 -22.90 21.14
CA LYS A 228 -22.44 -22.25 22.43
C LYS A 228 -21.33 -22.89 23.30
N ASN A 229 -20.10 -22.48 23.03
CA ASN A 229 -19.14 -21.97 24.01
C ASN A 229 -18.19 -21.16 23.13
N THR A 230 -18.14 -19.83 23.23
CA THR A 230 -17.32 -19.04 22.29
C THR A 230 -15.86 -19.20 22.64
N ASP A 231 -15.27 -20.32 22.22
CA ASP A 231 -13.84 -20.52 22.09
C ASP A 231 -13.26 -19.30 21.39
N ILE A 232 -12.26 -18.67 22.02
CA ILE A 232 -11.59 -17.48 21.51
C ILE A 232 -11.08 -17.72 20.08
N SER A 233 -10.67 -18.95 19.75
CA SER A 233 -10.26 -19.33 18.40
C SER A 233 -11.40 -19.18 17.39
N SER A 234 -12.62 -19.60 17.73
CA SER A 234 -13.81 -19.40 16.91
C SER A 234 -14.20 -17.92 16.79
N ALA A 235 -14.08 -17.15 17.88
CA ALA A 235 -14.39 -15.72 17.88
C ALA A 235 -13.46 -14.93 16.94
N TYR A 236 -12.14 -15.15 17.01
CA TYR A 236 -11.18 -14.53 16.09
C TYR A 236 -11.30 -15.04 14.65
N SER A 237 -11.57 -16.33 14.45
CA SER A 237 -11.81 -16.88 13.11
C SER A 237 -13.01 -16.21 12.44
N LYS A 238 -14.10 -16.00 13.20
CA LYS A 238 -15.26 -15.25 12.73
C LYS A 238 -14.90 -13.79 12.45
N TYR A 239 -14.16 -13.14 13.35
CA TYR A 239 -13.74 -11.75 13.17
C TYR A 239 -12.93 -11.55 11.88
N TYR A 240 -11.92 -12.39 11.64
CA TYR A 240 -11.06 -12.28 10.46
C TYR A 240 -11.73 -12.77 9.17
N SER A 241 -12.61 -13.77 9.21
CA SER A 241 -13.36 -14.20 8.02
C SER A 241 -14.34 -13.13 7.49
N LEU A 242 -14.79 -12.21 8.35
CA LEU A 242 -15.65 -11.08 7.95
C LEU A 242 -14.86 -9.92 7.31
N GLN A 243 -13.54 -9.88 7.47
CA GLN A 243 -12.68 -8.86 6.87
C GLN A 243 -12.46 -9.17 5.39
N LYS A 244 -13.16 -8.45 4.51
CA LYS A 244 -13.04 -8.60 3.04
C LYS A 244 -11.98 -7.70 2.40
N SER A 245 -11.33 -6.84 3.17
CA SER A 245 -10.33 -5.90 2.66
C SER A 245 -8.99 -6.60 2.46
N ASP A 246 -8.47 -6.60 1.24
CA ASP A 246 -7.08 -7.00 0.98
C ASP A 246 -6.09 -5.93 1.52
N CYS A 247 -6.57 -4.70 1.75
CA CYS A 247 -5.81 -3.58 2.29
C CYS A 247 -5.85 -3.58 3.83
N VAL A 248 -4.78 -4.07 4.47
CA VAL A 248 -4.51 -3.85 5.90
C VAL A 248 -3.09 -3.33 6.07
N TYR A 249 -2.94 -2.40 7.02
CA TYR A 249 -1.70 -1.67 7.26
C TYR A 249 -0.97 -2.25 8.48
N PRO A 250 0.38 -2.31 8.47
CA PRO A 250 1.13 -2.71 9.66
C PRO A 250 0.79 -1.82 10.86
N VAL A 251 0.86 -2.39 12.06
CA VAL A 251 0.59 -1.63 13.29
C VAL A 251 1.67 -0.57 13.50
N GLU A 252 1.25 0.62 13.92
CA GLU A 252 2.12 1.81 14.00
C GLU A 252 3.39 1.58 14.82
N PHE A 253 3.30 0.91 15.98
CA PHE A 253 4.50 0.65 16.78
C PHE A 253 5.48 -0.29 16.07
N VAL A 254 4.98 -1.24 15.27
CA VAL A 254 5.83 -2.15 14.49
C VAL A 254 6.60 -1.34 13.45
N ILE A 255 5.92 -0.44 12.74
CA ILE A 255 6.56 0.50 11.80
C ILE A 255 7.63 1.32 12.53
N ARG A 256 7.30 1.91 13.68
CA ARG A 256 8.22 2.74 14.46
C ARG A 256 9.43 1.95 14.96
N SER A 257 9.24 0.76 15.50
CA SER A 257 10.35 -0.09 15.98
C SER A 257 11.28 -0.48 14.84
N PHE A 258 10.73 -0.97 13.71
CA PHE A 258 11.56 -1.50 12.63
C PHE A 258 12.14 -0.41 11.71
N LEU A 259 11.45 0.70 11.46
CA LEU A 259 11.90 1.76 10.55
C LEU A 259 12.40 3.04 11.26
N GLY A 260 11.83 3.39 12.41
CA GLY A 260 12.16 4.63 13.13
C GLY A 260 13.58 4.69 13.69
N LYS A 261 14.22 5.86 13.63
CA LYS A 261 15.57 6.09 14.17
C LYS A 261 15.47 6.72 15.55
N TYR A 262 15.35 5.87 16.58
CA TYR A 262 15.27 6.33 17.97
C TYR A 262 16.61 6.09 18.68
N PRO A 263 17.21 7.11 19.31
CA PRO A 263 18.56 7.02 19.88
C PRO A 263 18.68 5.98 21.00
N HIS A 264 17.57 5.67 21.68
CA HIS A 264 17.53 4.72 22.80
C HIS A 264 16.91 3.36 22.43
N LEU A 265 16.64 3.12 21.13
CA LEU A 265 16.16 1.84 20.66
C LEU A 265 17.34 0.93 20.32
N ASN A 266 17.54 -0.10 21.13
CA ASN A 266 18.58 -1.10 20.93
C ASN A 266 18.09 -2.21 19.98
N LEU A 267 18.03 -1.87 18.70
CA LEU A 267 17.67 -2.79 17.63
C LEU A 267 18.58 -2.57 16.43
N ASP A 268 19.51 -3.51 16.20
CA ASP A 268 20.43 -3.46 15.07
C ASP A 268 19.70 -3.87 13.78
N LYS A 269 19.36 -2.85 13.00
CA LYS A 269 18.59 -2.98 11.75
C LYS A 269 19.40 -3.55 10.59
N SER A 270 20.74 -3.55 10.70
CA SER A 270 21.61 -4.09 9.66
C SER A 270 21.54 -5.62 9.55
N LYS A 271 20.97 -6.29 10.57
CA LYS A 271 20.90 -7.75 10.70
C LYS A 271 19.58 -8.37 10.22
N PHE A 272 18.66 -7.58 9.66
CA PHE A 272 17.33 -8.08 9.28
C PHE A 272 17.38 -9.03 8.08
N GLU A 273 18.16 -8.69 7.05
CA GLU A 273 18.25 -9.44 5.81
C GLU A 273 18.62 -10.92 6.06
N GLY A 274 17.77 -11.84 5.60
CA GLY A 274 17.94 -13.28 5.72
C GLY A 274 17.64 -13.88 7.10
N SER A 275 17.44 -13.05 8.13
CA SER A 275 17.11 -13.50 9.50
C SER A 275 15.70 -14.09 9.57
N ARG A 276 15.48 -15.05 10.49
CA ARG A 276 14.15 -15.62 10.73
C ARG A 276 13.41 -14.82 11.79
N ILE A 277 12.21 -14.36 11.46
CA ILE A 277 11.29 -13.70 12.39
C ILE A 277 10.01 -14.52 12.57
N LEU A 278 9.59 -14.64 13.83
CA LEU A 278 8.26 -15.14 14.19
C LEU A 278 7.33 -13.96 14.49
N ASP A 279 6.21 -13.84 13.77
CA ASP A 279 5.08 -13.01 14.14
C ASP A 279 4.09 -13.87 14.96
N LEU A 280 4.11 -13.72 16.28
CA LEU A 280 3.35 -14.53 17.24
C LEU A 280 1.99 -13.87 17.49
N GLY A 281 0.90 -14.58 17.16
CA GLY A 281 -0.46 -14.03 17.20
C GLY A 281 -0.67 -12.96 16.13
N TYR A 282 -0.35 -13.30 14.88
CA TYR A 282 -0.25 -12.35 13.77
C TYR A 282 -1.61 -11.94 13.16
N GLY A 283 -2.70 -12.62 13.50
CA GLY A 283 -4.04 -12.32 13.02
C GLY A 283 -4.17 -12.38 11.48
N ASP A 284 -4.49 -11.25 10.85
CA ASP A 284 -4.65 -11.14 9.38
C ASP A 284 -3.33 -11.01 8.61
N GLY A 285 -2.19 -11.10 9.29
CA GLY A 285 -0.85 -11.00 8.70
C GLY A 285 -0.49 -9.58 8.25
N ARG A 286 -1.14 -8.54 8.78
CA ARG A 286 -0.90 -7.13 8.38
C ARG A 286 0.55 -6.65 8.49
N ASN A 287 1.33 -7.19 9.42
CA ASN A 287 2.72 -6.77 9.63
C ASN A 287 3.69 -7.47 8.67
N MET A 288 3.32 -8.64 8.15
CA MET A 288 4.20 -9.50 7.35
C MET A 288 4.72 -8.84 6.07
N PRO A 289 3.96 -8.02 5.32
CA PRO A 289 4.51 -7.26 4.19
C PRO A 289 5.66 -6.33 4.56
N LEU A 290 5.59 -5.66 5.72
CA LEU A 290 6.70 -4.84 6.21
C LEU A 290 7.91 -5.72 6.56
N LEU A 291 7.69 -6.82 7.30
CA LEU A 291 8.75 -7.75 7.68
C LEU A 291 9.43 -8.35 6.44
N TYR A 292 8.66 -8.69 5.41
CA TYR A 292 9.16 -9.21 4.14
C TYR A 292 10.05 -8.18 3.44
N ASN A 293 9.58 -6.93 3.35
CA ASN A 293 10.33 -5.84 2.74
C ASN A 293 11.62 -5.48 3.50
N LEU A 294 11.72 -5.85 4.78
CA LEU A 294 12.92 -5.71 5.59
C LEU A 294 13.89 -6.89 5.44
N GLY A 295 13.59 -7.85 4.57
CA GLY A 295 14.47 -8.98 4.24
C GLY A 295 14.31 -10.20 5.16
N PHE A 296 13.30 -10.22 6.04
CA PHE A 296 13.11 -11.36 6.94
C PHE A 296 12.52 -12.58 6.22
N LYS A 297 12.93 -13.78 6.69
CA LYS A 297 12.21 -15.03 6.46
C LYS A 297 11.06 -15.13 7.45
N ILE A 298 9.83 -15.14 6.95
CA ILE A 298 8.62 -14.97 7.77
C ILE A 298 8.08 -16.30 8.25
N TYR A 299 7.80 -16.34 9.55
CA TYR A 299 7.09 -17.41 10.22
C TYR A 299 5.96 -16.80 11.05
N GLY A 300 4.82 -17.48 11.12
CA GLY A 300 3.67 -17.02 11.88
C GLY A 300 3.08 -18.13 12.74
N VAL A 301 2.62 -17.77 13.94
CA VAL A 301 1.81 -18.65 14.78
C VAL A 301 0.49 -17.98 15.11
N GLU A 302 -0.60 -18.70 14.93
CA GLU A 302 -1.94 -18.25 15.30
C GLU A 302 -2.77 -19.41 15.88
N ILE A 303 -3.81 -19.10 16.64
CA ILE A 303 -4.60 -20.10 17.38
C ILE A 303 -5.61 -20.88 16.52
N SER A 304 -5.74 -20.53 15.23
CA SER A 304 -6.75 -21.08 14.32
C SER A 304 -6.19 -21.39 12.96
N GLU A 305 -6.48 -22.60 12.49
CA GLU A 305 -6.14 -23.04 11.15
C GLU A 305 -6.88 -22.26 10.05
N GLU A 306 -8.10 -21.80 10.34
CA GLU A 306 -8.84 -20.96 9.40
C GLU A 306 -8.19 -19.58 9.25
N ILE A 307 -7.64 -19.00 10.34
CA ILE A 307 -6.88 -17.75 10.26
C ILE A 307 -5.60 -17.97 9.45
N ASN A 308 -4.88 -19.09 9.67
CA ASN A 308 -3.72 -19.46 8.84
C ASN A 308 -4.09 -19.51 7.36
N ARG A 309 -5.19 -20.18 7.00
CA ARG A 309 -5.64 -20.32 5.62
C ARG A 309 -5.95 -18.95 4.98
N LEU A 310 -6.65 -18.07 5.70
CA LEU A 310 -7.01 -16.74 5.22
C LEU A 310 -5.77 -15.85 5.02
N ALA A 311 -4.87 -15.83 6.00
CA ALA A 311 -3.63 -15.07 5.91
C ALA A 311 -2.72 -15.60 4.81
N HIS A 312 -2.59 -16.92 4.66
CA HIS A 312 -1.81 -17.53 3.60
C HIS A 312 -2.30 -17.11 2.21
N THR A 313 -3.61 -17.23 1.96
CA THR A 313 -4.24 -16.80 0.70
C THR A 313 -3.91 -15.33 0.38
N ARG A 314 -3.91 -14.47 1.40
CA ARG A 314 -3.58 -13.06 1.24
C ARG A 314 -2.10 -12.83 0.92
N LEU A 315 -1.20 -13.52 1.61
CA LEU A 315 0.25 -13.40 1.38
C LEU A 315 0.67 -13.94 0.01
N GLU A 316 0.04 -15.03 -0.46
CA GLU A 316 0.25 -15.58 -1.80
C GLU A 316 -0.10 -14.55 -2.89
N LYS A 317 -1.24 -13.85 -2.77
CA LYS A 317 -1.61 -12.75 -3.70
C LYS A 317 -0.56 -11.63 -3.73
N LEU A 318 0.15 -11.41 -2.62
CA LEU A 318 1.21 -10.40 -2.49
C LEU A 318 2.59 -10.94 -2.90
N GLY A 319 2.70 -12.22 -3.28
CA GLY A 319 3.98 -12.85 -3.60
C GLY A 319 4.90 -13.00 -2.39
N ILE A 320 4.35 -13.07 -1.18
CA ILE A 320 5.12 -13.17 0.07
C ILE A 320 5.13 -14.63 0.53
N SER A 321 6.33 -15.20 0.69
CA SER A 321 6.49 -16.53 1.28
C SER A 321 6.52 -16.45 2.80
N ALA A 322 5.68 -17.25 3.46
CA ALA A 322 5.61 -17.35 4.91
C ALA A 322 5.23 -18.77 5.35
N ILE A 323 5.82 -19.24 6.45
CA ILE A 323 5.47 -20.52 7.08
C ILE A 323 4.55 -20.24 8.28
N LEU A 324 3.27 -20.56 8.13
CA LEU A 324 2.23 -20.33 9.13
C LEU A 324 1.85 -21.65 9.82
N LYS A 325 1.74 -21.66 11.14
CA LYS A 325 1.35 -22.84 11.91
C LYS A 325 0.32 -22.51 12.99
N THR A 326 -0.55 -23.48 13.28
CA THR A 326 -1.44 -23.40 14.45
C THR A 326 -0.66 -23.64 15.74
N GLY A 327 -0.80 -22.75 16.71
CA GLY A 327 -0.13 -22.82 18.01
C GLY A 327 -0.63 -21.77 18.99
N ARG A 328 -0.01 -21.70 20.17
CA ARG A 328 -0.39 -20.76 21.25
C ARG A 328 0.84 -20.08 21.84
N ASN A 329 0.64 -19.01 22.61
CA ASN A 329 1.74 -18.31 23.28
C ASN A 329 2.55 -19.24 24.22
N ALA A 330 1.86 -20.15 24.92
CA ALA A 330 2.46 -21.15 25.81
C ALA A 330 2.79 -22.48 25.11
N SER A 331 2.65 -22.57 23.78
CA SER A 331 3.05 -23.73 22.99
C SER A 331 3.31 -23.34 21.53
N ILE A 332 4.55 -22.95 21.24
CA ILE A 332 4.97 -22.45 19.93
C ILE A 332 5.50 -23.62 19.08
N PRO A 333 4.89 -23.96 17.93
CA PRO A 333 5.17 -25.18 17.14
C PRO A 333 6.44 -25.08 16.27
N PHE A 334 7.53 -24.62 16.87
CA PHE A 334 8.85 -24.47 16.27
C PHE A 334 9.94 -24.94 17.23
N ASP A 335 11.08 -25.33 16.65
CA ASP A 335 12.20 -25.87 17.40
C ASP A 335 12.86 -24.83 18.31
N ASN A 336 13.66 -25.32 19.25
CA ASN A 336 14.44 -24.48 20.14
C ASN A 336 15.47 -23.66 19.35
N ASN A 337 15.74 -22.43 19.78
CA ASN A 337 16.76 -21.56 19.19
C ASN A 337 16.61 -21.35 17.67
N PHE A 338 15.38 -21.32 17.17
CA PHE A 338 15.10 -21.26 15.75
C PHE A 338 15.07 -19.82 15.21
N PHE A 339 14.55 -18.85 15.97
CA PHE A 339 14.32 -17.48 15.49
C PHE A 339 15.38 -16.49 15.96
N GLN A 340 15.80 -15.57 15.10
CA GLN A 340 16.62 -14.42 15.53
C GLN A 340 15.74 -13.32 16.12
N TYR A 341 14.49 -13.23 15.67
CA TYR A 341 13.53 -12.23 16.12
C TYR A 341 12.18 -12.87 16.43
N VAL A 342 11.55 -12.44 17.53
CA VAL A 342 10.12 -12.72 17.80
C VAL A 342 9.43 -11.38 17.94
N LEU A 343 8.41 -11.15 17.11
CA LEU A 343 7.47 -10.05 17.22
C LEU A 343 6.18 -10.57 17.82
N ALA A 344 5.72 -9.98 18.92
CA ALA A 344 4.41 -10.24 19.50
C ALA A 344 3.59 -8.95 19.56
N CYS A 345 2.88 -8.68 18.47
CA CYS A 345 2.06 -7.49 18.30
C CYS A 345 0.65 -7.72 18.86
N HIS A 346 0.36 -7.12 20.02
CA HIS A 346 -0.92 -7.21 20.71
C HIS A 346 -1.38 -8.64 21.06
N SER A 347 -0.44 -9.55 21.33
CA SER A 347 -0.71 -10.98 21.39
C SER A 347 -0.11 -11.73 22.59
N CYS A 348 1.16 -11.48 22.96
CA CYS A 348 1.85 -12.34 23.94
C CYS A 348 1.26 -12.31 25.36
N TYR A 349 0.52 -11.25 25.72
CA TYR A 349 -0.07 -11.08 27.04
C TYR A 349 -1.38 -11.85 27.25
N TYR A 350 -1.89 -12.55 26.23
CA TYR A 350 -3.01 -13.48 26.40
C TYR A 350 -2.52 -14.73 27.12
N VAL A 351 -3.10 -15.01 28.28
CA VAL A 351 -2.73 -16.12 29.16
C VAL A 351 -3.87 -17.14 29.18
N GLU A 352 -3.52 -18.41 29.04
CA GLU A 352 -4.49 -19.51 29.07
C GLU A 352 -4.98 -19.78 30.49
N GLU A 353 -6.18 -20.34 30.61
CA GLU A 353 -6.75 -20.69 31.90
C GLU A 353 -5.84 -21.68 32.65
N GLY A 354 -5.51 -21.37 33.90
CA GLY A 354 -4.60 -22.18 34.72
C GLY A 354 -3.10 -21.98 34.41
N MET A 355 -2.74 -21.11 33.48
CA MET A 355 -1.35 -20.74 33.18
C MET A 355 -1.01 -19.33 33.67
N THR A 356 0.27 -18.97 33.56
CA THR A 356 0.81 -17.65 33.90
C THR A 356 1.48 -17.02 32.68
N PHE A 357 1.65 -15.70 32.69
CA PHE A 357 2.44 -15.04 31.64
C PHE A 357 3.89 -15.55 31.56
N ASN A 358 4.44 -16.07 32.66
CA ASN A 358 5.77 -16.68 32.65
C ASN A 358 5.81 -17.95 31.77
N ASP A 359 4.72 -18.69 31.61
CA ASP A 359 4.67 -19.86 30.72
C ASP A 359 4.82 -19.43 29.25
N ASN A 360 4.16 -18.34 28.85
CA ASN A 360 4.36 -17.71 27.53
C ASN A 360 5.81 -17.25 27.35
N LEU A 361 6.41 -16.60 28.36
CA LEU A 361 7.80 -16.14 28.28
C LEU A 361 8.81 -17.29 28.14
N ARG A 362 8.57 -18.45 28.78
CA ARG A 362 9.44 -19.63 28.62
C ARG A 362 9.44 -20.12 27.18
N GLU A 363 8.29 -20.16 26.51
CA GLU A 363 8.20 -20.56 25.10
C GLU A 363 8.86 -19.56 24.16
N ILE A 364 8.63 -18.25 24.36
CA ILE A 364 9.28 -17.20 23.57
C ILE A 364 10.80 -17.29 23.73
N TYR A 365 11.28 -17.47 24.97
CA TYR A 365 12.70 -17.69 25.26
C TYR A 365 13.22 -18.96 24.59
N ARG A 366 12.46 -20.07 24.62
CA ARG A 366 12.85 -21.35 24.04
C ARG A 366 13.09 -21.24 22.53
N VAL A 367 12.19 -20.58 21.80
CA VAL A 367 12.28 -20.50 20.33
C VAL A 367 13.25 -19.43 19.82
N LEU A 368 13.58 -18.42 20.63
CA LEU A 368 14.61 -17.43 20.30
C LEU A 368 16.01 -18.06 20.32
N SER A 369 16.83 -17.76 19.31
CA SER A 369 18.25 -18.10 19.27
C SER A 369 19.02 -17.35 20.36
N PRO A 370 20.21 -17.81 20.77
CA PRO A 370 21.11 -17.01 21.61
C PRO A 370 21.29 -15.60 21.03
N ASN A 371 21.22 -14.57 21.88
CA ASN A 371 21.23 -13.16 21.49
C ASN A 371 20.04 -12.69 20.61
N GLY A 372 19.02 -13.52 20.43
CA GLY A 372 17.82 -13.20 19.68
C GLY A 372 17.03 -12.07 20.34
N ILE A 373 16.26 -11.34 19.54
CA ILE A 373 15.55 -10.14 19.97
C ILE A 373 14.05 -10.41 20.10
N PHE A 374 13.49 -10.08 21.25
CA PHE A 374 12.07 -10.08 21.51
C PHE A 374 11.51 -8.66 21.42
N ILE A 375 10.50 -8.48 20.57
CA ILE A 375 9.82 -7.21 20.31
C ILE A 375 8.35 -7.43 20.61
N CYS A 376 7.77 -6.67 21.55
CA CYS A 376 6.37 -6.87 21.90
C CYS A 376 5.67 -5.59 22.34
N SER A 377 4.34 -5.65 22.31
CA SER A 377 3.49 -4.69 23.00
C SER A 377 2.85 -5.32 24.22
N LEU A 378 2.75 -4.60 25.33
CA LEU A 378 2.09 -5.06 26.56
C LEU A 378 1.06 -4.02 27.03
N PRO A 379 -0.13 -4.41 27.51
CA PRO A 379 -1.16 -3.45 27.91
C PRO A 379 -0.72 -2.69 29.16
N ILE A 380 -0.93 -1.36 29.16
CA ILE A 380 -0.82 -0.56 30.38
C ILE A 380 -2.08 -0.80 31.21
N HIS A 381 -1.93 -0.89 32.53
CA HIS A 381 -3.00 -1.27 33.46
C HIS A 381 -4.30 -0.44 33.38
N ASP A 382 -4.24 0.79 32.87
CA ASP A 382 -5.37 1.72 32.72
C ASP A 382 -5.85 1.84 31.26
N THR A 383 -5.48 0.92 30.37
CA THR A 383 -6.00 0.89 29.00
C THR A 383 -7.47 0.47 28.94
N TYR A 384 -8.20 0.95 27.93
CA TYR A 384 -9.63 0.69 27.73
C TYR A 384 -10.05 -0.79 27.83
N ILE A 385 -9.19 -1.74 27.40
CA ILE A 385 -9.53 -3.18 27.41
C ILE A 385 -9.72 -3.69 28.84
N LEU A 386 -9.05 -3.05 29.81
CA LEU A 386 -9.10 -3.42 31.22
C LEU A 386 -10.21 -2.68 31.97
N ASP A 387 -10.96 -1.79 31.32
CA ASP A 387 -12.11 -1.12 31.95
C ASP A 387 -13.15 -2.15 32.41
N GLY A 388 -13.45 -2.14 33.71
CA GLY A 388 -14.35 -3.12 34.35
C GLY A 388 -13.81 -4.55 34.46
N ALA A 389 -12.59 -4.84 34.01
CA ALA A 389 -12.00 -6.18 34.06
C ALA A 389 -11.83 -6.68 35.52
N LYS A 390 -12.04 -7.97 35.74
CA LYS A 390 -11.86 -8.59 37.06
C LYS A 390 -10.38 -8.87 37.30
N ARG A 391 -9.77 -8.15 38.24
CA ARG A 391 -8.38 -8.40 38.66
C ARG A 391 -8.24 -9.80 39.27
N LEU A 392 -7.18 -10.50 38.88
CA LEU A 392 -6.72 -11.77 39.42
C LEU A 392 -5.41 -11.54 40.20
N SER A 393 -4.56 -12.56 40.33
CA SER A 393 -3.23 -12.44 40.95
C SER A 393 -2.17 -11.95 39.95
N GLU A 394 -1.06 -11.40 40.48
CA GLU A 394 0.18 -11.16 39.71
C GLU A 394 0.01 -10.36 38.40
N GLY A 395 -0.81 -9.31 38.42
CA GLY A 395 -1.01 -8.45 37.24
C GLY A 395 -1.89 -9.07 36.15
N HIS A 396 -2.57 -10.19 36.44
CA HIS A 396 -3.53 -10.81 35.53
C HIS A 396 -4.94 -10.22 35.73
N TYR A 397 -5.68 -10.11 34.63
CA TYR A 397 -7.02 -9.55 34.57
C TYR A 397 -7.89 -10.40 33.67
N ARG A 398 -9.09 -10.76 34.15
CA ARG A 398 -10.11 -11.37 33.29
C ARG A 398 -10.95 -10.27 32.65
N ILE A 399 -10.98 -10.25 31.32
CA ILE A 399 -11.74 -9.26 30.55
C ILE A 399 -13.23 -9.56 30.68
N THR A 400 -14.03 -8.55 31.02
CA THR A 400 -15.47 -8.68 31.29
C THR A 400 -16.32 -7.72 30.46
N LYS A 401 -15.74 -6.63 29.96
CA LYS A 401 -16.46 -5.53 29.29
C LYS A 401 -15.71 -5.01 28.06
N ASP A 402 -15.28 -5.93 27.20
CA ASP A 402 -14.72 -5.56 25.90
C ASP A 402 -15.77 -4.82 25.03
N PRO A 403 -15.51 -3.58 24.56
CA PRO A 403 -16.45 -2.85 23.69
C PRO A 403 -16.76 -3.57 22.37
N TYR A 404 -15.90 -4.48 21.91
CA TYR A 404 -16.14 -5.28 20.71
C TYR A 404 -16.70 -6.68 21.01
N ASN A 405 -16.91 -7.00 22.29
CA ASN A 405 -17.40 -8.29 22.77
C ASN A 405 -16.60 -9.51 22.25
N LEU A 406 -15.32 -9.31 21.90
CA LEU A 406 -14.45 -10.32 21.31
C LEU A 406 -13.62 -11.05 22.38
N ARG A 407 -13.19 -10.30 23.40
CA ARG A 407 -12.19 -10.71 24.38
C ARG A 407 -12.78 -11.09 25.73
N ASN A 408 -14.09 -11.00 25.90
CA ASN A 408 -14.74 -11.31 27.18
C ASN A 408 -14.46 -12.77 27.60
N GLY A 409 -14.06 -12.95 28.87
CA GLY A 409 -13.66 -14.24 29.44
C GLY A 409 -12.15 -14.54 29.37
N THR A 410 -11.41 -13.86 28.50
CA THR A 410 -9.95 -14.05 28.34
C THR A 410 -9.16 -13.48 29.51
N ILE A 411 -7.93 -13.96 29.72
CA ILE A 411 -7.02 -13.49 30.77
C ILE A 411 -5.85 -12.74 30.15
N PHE A 412 -5.65 -11.50 30.55
CA PHE A 412 -4.53 -10.66 30.11
C PHE A 412 -3.57 -10.42 31.26
N CYS A 413 -2.27 -10.40 30.99
CA CYS A 413 -1.27 -9.83 31.89
C CYS A 413 -0.99 -8.36 31.52
N ALA A 414 -1.06 -7.45 32.49
CA ALA A 414 -0.89 -6.01 32.28
C ALA A 414 0.09 -5.38 33.27
N PHE A 415 0.69 -4.27 32.88
CA PHE A 415 1.83 -3.67 33.58
C PHE A 415 1.58 -2.20 33.89
N LYS A 416 1.91 -1.78 35.11
CA LYS A 416 1.72 -0.40 35.56
C LYS A 416 2.87 0.51 35.16
N ASN A 417 4.08 -0.01 35.17
CA ASN A 417 5.30 0.77 34.98
C ASN A 417 6.44 -0.09 34.43
N LYS A 418 7.53 0.57 34.02
CA LYS A 418 8.71 -0.09 33.44
C LYS A 418 9.38 -1.08 34.39
N ASN A 419 9.35 -0.84 35.71
CA ASN A 419 10.00 -1.71 36.69
C ASN A 419 9.28 -3.07 36.78
N GLU A 420 7.95 -3.10 36.70
CA GLU A 420 7.20 -4.35 36.65
C GLU A 420 7.56 -5.16 35.39
N ILE A 421 7.63 -4.50 34.23
CA ILE A 421 8.03 -5.15 32.96
C ILE A 421 9.43 -5.74 33.09
N MET A 422 10.39 -4.94 33.56
CA MET A 422 11.76 -5.40 33.73
C MET A 422 11.83 -6.55 34.74
N GLY A 423 11.17 -6.44 35.89
CA GLY A 423 11.15 -7.51 36.90
C GLY A 423 10.56 -8.83 36.39
N THR A 424 9.54 -8.77 35.52
CA THR A 424 8.94 -9.97 34.92
C THR A 424 9.80 -10.57 33.80
N LEU A 425 10.42 -9.74 32.95
CA LEU A 425 11.18 -10.21 31.79
C LEU A 425 12.66 -10.50 32.11
N ASP A 426 13.23 -9.90 33.15
CA ASP A 426 14.68 -9.96 33.45
C ASP A 426 15.16 -11.40 33.65
N LYS A 427 14.33 -12.32 34.12
CA LYS A 427 14.71 -13.74 34.21
C LYS A 427 15.23 -14.32 32.88
N TYR A 428 14.73 -13.84 31.74
CA TYR A 428 15.01 -14.39 30.41
C TYR A 428 15.70 -13.40 29.47
N PHE A 429 15.56 -12.10 29.72
CA PHE A 429 15.96 -11.04 28.79
C PHE A 429 16.78 -9.94 29.46
N HIS A 430 17.63 -9.29 28.68
CA HIS A 430 18.42 -8.11 29.06
C HIS A 430 18.38 -7.06 27.95
N ASN A 431 19.17 -5.98 28.08
CA ASN A 431 19.33 -4.95 27.03
C ASN A 431 18.00 -4.31 26.57
N PHE A 432 17.19 -3.87 27.54
CA PHE A 432 15.84 -3.37 27.32
C PHE A 432 15.80 -1.96 26.69
N SER A 433 14.92 -1.79 25.71
CA SER A 433 14.39 -0.52 25.23
C SER A 433 12.88 -0.50 25.43
N ILE A 434 12.39 0.40 26.29
CA ILE A 434 10.97 0.47 26.67
C ILE A 434 10.40 1.85 26.35
N GLY A 435 9.49 1.88 25.38
CA GLY A 435 8.64 3.03 25.04
C GLY A 435 7.17 2.75 25.40
N PHE A 436 6.29 3.71 25.11
CA PHE A 436 4.85 3.53 25.25
C PHE A 436 4.09 4.36 24.22
N CYS A 437 2.85 3.96 23.95
CA CYS A 437 1.84 4.72 23.24
C CYS A 437 0.65 4.97 24.19
N ASP A 438 0.07 6.16 24.12
CA ASP A 438 -1.16 6.55 24.80
C ASP A 438 -2.01 7.29 23.76
N ASP A 439 -2.88 6.53 23.11
CA ASP A 439 -3.66 6.98 21.96
C ASP A 439 -5.15 7.03 22.34
N ASP A 440 -5.84 8.10 21.93
CA ASP A 440 -7.29 8.21 22.04
C ASP A 440 -7.93 8.06 20.66
N PHE A 441 -8.57 6.91 20.44
CA PHE A 441 -9.32 6.64 19.23
C PHE A 441 -10.81 6.83 19.48
N TYR A 442 -11.28 8.07 19.34
CA TYR A 442 -12.70 8.41 19.44
C TYR A 442 -13.34 7.94 20.77
N GLY A 443 -12.63 8.12 21.88
CA GLY A 443 -13.06 7.67 23.22
C GLY A 443 -12.54 6.29 23.62
N ILE A 444 -11.80 5.61 22.75
CA ILE A 444 -11.07 4.38 23.07
C ILE A 444 -9.62 4.75 23.43
N HIS A 445 -9.34 4.83 24.74
CA HIS A 445 -8.00 5.11 25.27
C HIS A 445 -7.12 3.85 25.23
N GLN A 446 -6.40 3.67 24.13
CA GLN A 446 -5.47 2.57 23.94
C GLN A 446 -4.09 2.95 24.47
N LYS A 447 -3.65 2.22 25.50
CA LYS A 447 -2.37 2.46 26.17
C LYS A 447 -1.56 1.18 26.15
N VAL A 448 -0.38 1.23 25.53
CA VAL A 448 0.49 0.07 25.38
C VAL A 448 1.93 0.42 25.66
N TRP A 449 2.62 -0.44 26.40
CA TRP A 449 4.08 -0.49 26.43
C TRP A 449 4.60 -1.09 25.13
N ILE A 450 5.74 -0.61 24.66
CA ILE A 450 6.51 -1.19 23.56
C ILE A 450 7.84 -1.60 24.13
N VAL A 451 8.19 -2.88 24.00
CA VAL A 451 9.40 -3.45 24.58
C VAL A 451 10.22 -4.08 23.47
N VAL A 452 11.51 -3.74 23.43
CA VAL A 452 12.54 -4.47 22.69
C VAL A 452 13.57 -4.94 23.69
N CYS A 453 13.89 -6.23 23.70
CA CYS A 453 14.87 -6.80 24.62
C CYS A 453 15.58 -8.00 23.98
N GLN A 454 16.71 -8.39 24.54
CA GLN A 454 17.57 -9.44 24.01
C GLN A 454 17.56 -10.65 24.93
N LYS A 455 17.51 -11.85 24.34
CA LYS A 455 17.62 -13.12 25.06
C LYS A 455 18.96 -13.25 25.78
N LYS A 456 18.92 -13.55 27.08
CA LYS A 456 20.08 -13.90 27.92
C LYS A 456 20.72 -15.22 27.51
#